data_AF-A0AAE0WS60-F1
#
_entry.id   AF-A0AAE0WS60-F1
#
_cell.length_a   1.000
_cell.length_b   1.000
_cell.length_c   1.000
_cell.angle_alpha   90.00
_cell.angle_beta   90.00
_cell.angle_gamma   90.00
#
_symmetry.space_group_name_H-M   'P 1'
#
loop_
_entity.id
_entity.type
_entity.pdbx_description
1 polymer ?
#
loop_
_entity_poly.entity_id
_entity_poly.type
_entity_poly.pdbx_seq_one_letter_code
_entity_poly.pdbx_strand_id
1 'polypeptide(L)'
;MEETNYSRSALNRLDNSPKTKAILTAHTTTDDEKVSRSMEVEPAEELPTSGRKHTTYLDKLRLIRTADLRKPNGLLGMVTRPLIFLTFPVIAYAGFSYGSNLVWFNVLNGTASLILSGEPYNFPAWAVGLSYVSPLVGVAIGSLYTGLFGDWCVLKLARRNNGVLEAEHRLWLFLPSLLLIPGGLILWGVGAAQAINWFGCVFAMGVIAATNTIGLQLSVSYCIDSYRDLSGEAMVTVILVRNTMSFAVGYGLTPWVTNMGLQNAFIVAAFAGLLQCTTFFFFVKFGKGLRIKSVPRYAYYAEQIASSGLVH
;
A
#
# COMPACT_ATOMS: atom_id res chain seq x y z
N MET A 1 12.22 13.00 14.33
CA MET A 1 11.94 13.83 13.14
C MET A 1 13.16 14.57 12.58
N GLU A 2 14.38 14.40 13.11
CA GLU A 2 15.57 15.04 12.50
C GLU A 2 16.15 14.25 11.32
N GLU A 3 15.82 12.95 11.21
CA GLU A 3 16.31 12.10 10.12
C GLU A 3 15.61 12.33 8.77
N THR A 4 14.35 12.77 8.75
CA THR A 4 13.60 13.02 7.50
C THR A 4 14.01 14.31 6.79
N ASN A 5 14.89 15.10 7.38
CA ASN A 5 15.40 16.35 6.81
C ASN A 5 16.83 16.22 6.26
N TYR A 6 17.40 15.00 6.25
CA TYR A 6 18.76 14.74 5.84
C TYR A 6 18.87 14.56 4.32
N SER A 7 19.37 15.57 3.62
CA SER A 7 19.68 15.46 2.18
C SER A 7 21.04 14.81 1.98
N ARG A 8 21.09 13.50 1.69
CA ARG A 8 22.35 12.77 1.43
C ARG A 8 23.11 13.25 0.17
N SER A 9 22.49 14.08 -0.68
CA SER A 9 23.13 14.62 -1.90
C SER A 9 24.40 15.44 -1.65
N ALA A 10 24.60 15.98 -0.45
CA ALA A 10 25.82 16.73 -0.10
C ALA A 10 27.08 15.85 0.00
N LEU A 11 26.94 14.56 0.37
CA LEU A 11 28.07 13.64 0.47
C LEU A 11 28.57 13.16 -0.90
N ASN A 12 27.66 12.86 -1.84
CA ASN A 12 28.05 12.36 -3.17
C ASN A 12 28.73 13.43 -4.06
N ARG A 13 28.57 14.72 -3.74
CA ARG A 13 29.27 15.80 -4.47
C ARG A 13 30.74 15.93 -4.06
N LEU A 14 31.13 15.42 -2.89
CA LEU A 14 32.52 15.44 -2.43
C LEU A 14 33.33 14.25 -2.95
N ASP A 15 32.68 13.14 -3.33
CA ASP A 15 33.36 11.93 -3.82
C ASP A 15 33.66 11.98 -5.34
N ASN A 16 33.09 12.94 -6.07
CA ASN A 16 33.23 13.10 -7.53
C ASN A 16 34.06 14.34 -7.96
N SER A 17 34.92 14.86 -7.08
CA SER A 17 35.93 15.84 -7.51
C SER A 17 37.12 15.12 -8.17
N PRO A 18 37.60 15.54 -9.34
CA PRO A 18 38.63 14.80 -10.08
C PRO A 18 39.93 14.76 -9.29
N LYS A 19 40.45 13.55 -9.06
CA LYS A 19 41.78 13.26 -8.51
C LYS A 19 42.84 14.10 -9.22
N THR A 20 43.35 15.13 -8.57
CA THR A 20 44.57 15.83 -9.00
C THR A 20 45.72 14.83 -8.95
N LYS A 21 46.30 14.54 -10.12
CA LYS A 21 47.49 13.70 -10.30
C LYS A 21 48.65 14.23 -9.44
N ALA A 22 48.98 13.55 -8.35
CA ALA A 22 50.30 13.67 -7.74
C ALA A 22 51.24 12.73 -8.50
N ILE A 23 52.13 13.33 -9.27
CA ILE A 23 53.22 12.67 -10.00
C ILE A 23 54.16 12.02 -8.97
N LEU A 24 54.33 10.70 -9.08
CA LEU A 24 55.43 9.98 -8.44
C LEU A 24 56.73 10.39 -9.13
N THR A 25 57.60 11.10 -8.41
CA THR A 25 59.02 11.17 -8.73
C THR A 25 59.79 10.58 -7.56
N ALA A 26 60.32 9.37 -7.77
CA ALA A 26 61.30 8.75 -6.91
C ALA A 26 62.65 9.45 -7.11
N HIS A 27 63.28 9.88 -6.02
CA HIS A 27 64.73 10.03 -5.96
C HIS A 27 65.24 9.27 -4.74
N THR A 28 66.17 8.36 -5.02
CA THR A 28 66.86 7.46 -4.08
C THR A 28 68.19 8.08 -3.70
N THR A 29 68.54 8.12 -2.42
CA THR A 29 69.94 8.00 -1.92
C THR A 29 69.97 7.62 -0.42
N THR A 30 70.48 6.40 -0.17
CA THR A 30 71.39 5.92 0.91
C THR A 30 71.20 6.27 2.40
N ASP A 31 71.01 5.20 3.19
CA ASP A 31 71.55 4.84 4.52
C ASP A 31 71.87 5.93 5.56
N ASP A 32 71.17 5.89 6.72
CA ASP A 32 71.74 5.64 8.06
C ASP A 32 70.72 5.93 9.20
N GLU A 33 71.00 5.38 10.36
CA GLU A 33 70.15 5.18 11.55
C GLU A 33 69.39 6.41 12.11
N LYS A 34 68.15 6.12 12.57
CA LYS A 34 67.47 6.64 13.78
C LYS A 34 67.62 8.14 14.08
N VAL A 35 66.68 8.96 13.58
CA VAL A 35 66.40 10.29 14.18
C VAL A 35 64.89 10.53 14.28
N SER A 36 64.45 10.88 15.48
CA SER A 36 63.10 11.27 15.88
C SER A 36 62.47 12.27 14.92
N ARG A 37 61.29 11.94 14.37
CA ARG A 37 60.45 12.88 13.63
C ARG A 37 59.51 13.60 14.59
N SER A 38 59.90 14.80 15.01
CA SER A 38 58.97 15.79 15.54
C SER A 38 58.01 16.20 14.42
N MET A 39 56.73 15.86 14.55
CA MET A 39 55.65 16.41 13.71
C MET A 39 55.22 17.74 14.30
N GLU A 40 55.66 18.82 13.66
CA GLU A 40 55.03 20.12 13.79
C GLU A 40 53.67 20.05 13.07
N VAL A 41 52.58 20.14 13.83
CA VAL A 41 51.23 20.14 13.30
C VAL A 41 50.92 21.56 12.85
N GLU A 42 51.02 21.83 11.54
CA GLU A 42 50.39 23.01 10.95
C GLU A 42 48.87 22.93 11.16
N PRO A 43 48.17 24.08 11.36
CA PRO A 43 46.76 24.08 11.70
C PRO A 43 45.97 23.55 10.51
N ALA A 44 45.16 22.51 10.75
CA ALA A 44 44.18 22.05 9.78
C ALA A 44 43.27 23.22 9.37
N GLU A 45 43.23 23.52 8.07
CA GLU A 45 42.24 24.41 7.47
C GLU A 45 40.83 24.02 7.96
N GLU A 46 40.12 25.00 8.51
CA GLU A 46 38.78 24.84 9.02
C GLU A 46 37.84 24.35 7.91
N LEU A 47 37.25 23.17 8.12
CA LEU A 47 36.06 22.73 7.38
C LEU A 47 35.00 23.85 7.44
N PRO A 48 34.34 24.22 6.33
CA PRO A 48 33.26 25.18 6.40
C PRO A 48 32.15 24.58 7.24
N THR A 49 32.04 25.04 8.49
CA THR A 49 30.92 24.75 9.36
C THR A 49 29.70 25.41 8.72
N SER A 50 28.96 24.64 7.92
CA SER A 50 27.61 25.02 7.52
C SER A 50 26.84 25.26 8.82
N GLY A 51 26.58 26.53 9.14
CA GLY A 51 25.95 26.95 10.38
C GLY A 51 24.61 26.23 10.56
N ARG A 52 24.62 25.17 11.36
CA ARG A 52 23.42 24.43 11.74
C ARG A 52 22.67 25.34 12.72
N LYS A 53 21.75 26.15 12.19
CA LYS A 53 20.93 27.05 13.01
C LYS A 53 20.13 26.18 13.99
N HIS A 54 20.54 26.15 15.25
CA HIS A 54 19.82 25.46 16.31
C HIS A 54 18.39 26.01 16.36
N THR A 55 17.41 25.18 16.01
CA THR A 55 16.00 25.58 16.07
C THR A 55 15.51 25.35 17.49
N THR A 56 15.04 26.41 18.13
CA THR A 56 14.38 26.37 19.45
C THR A 56 13.17 25.44 19.42
N TYR A 57 12.84 24.78 20.54
CA TYR A 57 11.70 23.85 20.62
C TYR A 57 10.36 24.48 20.17
N LEU A 58 10.16 25.77 20.44
CA LEU A 58 8.99 26.53 19.96
C LEU A 58 9.03 26.82 18.45
N ASP A 59 10.22 26.94 17.85
CA ASP A 59 10.36 27.03 16.39
C ASP A 59 10.11 25.67 15.71
N LYS A 60 10.34 24.55 16.41
CA LYS A 60 9.96 23.21 15.95
C LYS A 60 8.43 22.98 15.98
N LEU A 61 7.70 23.72 16.81
CA LEU A 61 6.23 23.65 16.93
C LEU A 61 5.47 24.58 15.97
N ARG A 62 6.16 25.38 15.14
CA ARG A 62 5.50 26.26 14.16
C ARG A 62 4.78 25.42 13.09
N LEU A 63 3.45 25.59 13.01
CA LEU A 63 2.55 24.85 12.12
C LEU A 63 2.91 25.01 10.62
N ILE A 64 3.46 26.16 10.22
CA ILE A 64 3.85 26.45 8.84
C ILE A 64 5.23 27.07 8.84
N ARG A 65 6.21 26.35 8.31
CA ARG A 65 7.58 26.84 8.15
C ARG A 65 7.83 27.15 6.67
N THR A 66 8.15 28.41 6.38
CA THR A 66 8.48 28.88 5.01
C THR A 66 9.70 28.18 4.41
N ALA A 67 10.58 27.60 5.24
CA ALA A 67 11.71 26.79 4.80
C ALA A 67 11.29 25.40 4.25
N ASP A 68 10.17 24.83 4.71
CA ASP A 68 9.64 23.56 4.18
C ASP A 68 8.85 23.76 2.88
N LEU A 69 8.24 24.94 2.71
CA LEU A 69 7.58 25.37 1.46
C LEU A 69 8.55 25.63 0.30
N ARG A 70 9.84 25.90 0.58
CA ARG A 70 10.86 26.24 -0.43
C ARG A 70 11.73 25.04 -0.86
N LYS A 71 11.52 23.86 -0.26
CA LYS A 71 12.17 22.63 -0.73
C LYS A 71 11.64 22.26 -2.12
N PRO A 72 12.44 21.61 -2.99
CA PRO A 72 11.96 21.07 -4.27
C PRO A 72 10.82 20.04 -4.10
N ASN A 73 10.55 19.61 -2.87
CA ASN A 73 9.39 18.83 -2.43
C ASN A 73 8.25 19.74 -1.93
N GLY A 74 7.85 20.75 -2.70
CA GLY A 74 6.74 21.62 -2.32
C GLY A 74 5.47 20.82 -2.04
N LEU A 75 4.63 21.27 -1.10
CA LEU A 75 3.38 20.60 -0.73
C LEU A 75 2.48 20.33 -1.95
N LEU A 76 2.44 21.24 -2.92
CA LEU A 76 1.75 21.05 -4.20
C LEU A 76 2.34 19.90 -5.02
N GLY A 77 3.65 19.70 -5.00
CA GLY A 77 4.31 18.55 -5.63
C GLY A 77 3.96 17.23 -4.92
N MET A 78 3.91 17.24 -3.59
CA MET A 78 3.48 16.05 -2.82
C MET A 78 2.01 15.70 -3.04
N VAL A 79 1.12 16.69 -3.18
CA VAL A 79 -0.31 16.46 -3.43
C VAL A 79 -0.58 16.00 -4.87
N THR A 80 0.19 16.48 -5.85
CA THR A 80 0.00 16.10 -7.26
C THR A 80 0.64 14.77 -7.63
N ARG A 81 1.67 14.32 -6.89
CA ARG A 81 2.35 13.03 -7.10
C ARG A 81 1.39 11.83 -7.08
N PRO A 82 0.52 11.64 -6.06
CA PRO A 82 -0.45 10.54 -6.06
C PRO A 82 -1.40 10.53 -7.26
N LEU A 83 -1.83 11.71 -7.75
CA LEU A 83 -2.69 11.81 -8.93
C LEU A 83 -1.97 11.37 -10.20
N ILE A 84 -0.67 11.65 -10.31
CA ILE A 84 0.18 11.15 -11.40
C ILE A 84 0.36 9.63 -11.28
N PHE A 85 0.57 9.11 -10.06
CA PHE A 85 0.70 7.66 -9.83
C PHE A 85 -0.58 6.88 -10.16
N LEU A 86 -1.75 7.52 -10.09
CA LEU A 86 -3.01 6.94 -10.55
C LEU A 86 -3.01 6.65 -12.06
N THR A 87 -2.20 7.34 -12.84
CA THR A 87 -2.05 7.07 -14.29
C THR A 87 -1.37 5.72 -14.55
N PHE A 88 -0.70 5.13 -13.55
CA PHE A 88 -0.15 3.79 -13.69
C PHE A 88 -1.26 2.74 -13.54
N PRO A 89 -1.53 1.95 -14.59
CA PRO A 89 -2.67 1.02 -14.60
C PRO A 89 -2.58 -0.04 -13.49
N VAL A 90 -1.36 -0.40 -13.09
CA VAL A 90 -1.09 -1.37 -12.01
C VAL A 90 -1.42 -0.79 -10.64
N ILE A 91 -1.09 0.49 -10.38
CA ILE A 91 -1.40 1.19 -9.12
C ILE A 91 -2.90 1.47 -9.05
N ALA A 92 -3.50 1.94 -10.15
CA ALA A 92 -4.94 2.15 -10.24
C ALA A 92 -5.72 0.86 -9.98
N TYR A 93 -5.27 -0.26 -10.55
CA TYR A 93 -5.88 -1.57 -10.30
C TYR A 93 -5.70 -2.04 -8.85
N ALA A 94 -4.53 -1.85 -8.25
CA ALA A 94 -4.33 -2.17 -6.83
C ALA A 94 -5.27 -1.34 -5.93
N GLY A 95 -5.44 -0.05 -6.23
CA GLY A 95 -6.40 0.84 -5.56
C GLY A 95 -7.85 0.40 -5.74
N PHE A 96 -8.23 0.06 -6.98
CA PHE A 96 -9.55 -0.43 -7.34
C PHE A 96 -9.88 -1.76 -6.66
N SER A 97 -8.95 -2.71 -6.67
CA SER A 97 -9.07 -4.01 -6.00
C SER A 97 -9.19 -3.85 -4.49
N TYR A 98 -8.33 -3.03 -3.89
CA TYR A 98 -8.42 -2.73 -2.45
C TYR A 98 -9.77 -2.10 -2.10
N GLY A 99 -10.13 -1.02 -2.82
CA GLY A 99 -11.37 -0.27 -2.57
C GLY A 99 -12.62 -1.12 -2.74
N SER A 100 -12.66 -1.97 -3.77
CA SER A 100 -13.83 -2.83 -4.03
C SER A 100 -14.03 -3.89 -2.94
N ASN A 101 -12.95 -4.50 -2.43
CA ASN A 101 -13.08 -5.44 -1.30
C ASN A 101 -13.60 -4.74 -0.03
N LEU A 102 -13.09 -3.54 0.24
CA LEU A 102 -13.52 -2.71 1.37
C LEU A 102 -14.99 -2.27 1.24
N VAL A 103 -15.45 -1.97 0.03
CA VAL A 103 -16.84 -1.62 -0.27
C VAL A 103 -17.80 -2.70 0.20
N TRP A 104 -17.55 -3.99 -0.09
CA TRP A 104 -18.44 -5.06 0.33
C TRP A 104 -18.54 -5.19 1.84
N PHE A 105 -17.43 -5.02 2.55
CA PHE A 105 -17.42 -5.00 4.01
C PHE A 105 -18.16 -3.78 4.58
N ASN A 106 -18.03 -2.60 3.95
CA ASN A 106 -18.77 -1.40 4.36
C ASN A 106 -20.28 -1.54 4.14
N VAL A 107 -20.70 -2.14 3.03
CA VAL A 107 -22.12 -2.44 2.75
C VAL A 107 -22.69 -3.38 3.82
N LEU A 108 -21.97 -4.43 4.19
CA LEU A 108 -22.33 -5.31 5.30
C LEU A 108 -22.47 -4.51 6.60
N ASN A 109 -21.47 -3.70 6.97
CA ASN A 109 -21.51 -2.93 8.23
C ASN A 109 -22.69 -1.94 8.26
N GLY A 110 -22.95 -1.25 7.16
CA GLY A 110 -24.06 -0.31 7.05
C GLY A 110 -25.44 -0.98 7.07
N THR A 111 -25.54 -2.26 6.68
CA THR A 111 -26.81 -3.00 6.65
C THR A 111 -26.99 -3.96 7.83
N ALA A 112 -25.95 -4.28 8.59
CA ALA A 112 -25.98 -5.23 9.70
C ALA A 112 -27.02 -4.87 10.76
N SER A 113 -27.05 -3.60 11.19
CA SER A 113 -28.02 -3.16 12.19
C SER A 113 -29.46 -3.21 11.64
N LEU A 114 -29.65 -2.82 10.38
CA LEU A 114 -30.97 -2.81 9.73
C LEU A 114 -31.53 -4.23 9.57
N ILE A 115 -30.69 -5.18 9.17
CA ILE A 115 -31.10 -6.57 8.89
C ILE A 115 -31.29 -7.36 10.18
N LEU A 116 -30.35 -7.29 11.12
CA LEU A 116 -30.39 -8.11 12.34
C LEU A 116 -31.38 -7.57 13.37
N SER A 117 -31.58 -6.25 13.44
CA SER A 117 -32.56 -5.65 14.36
C SER A 117 -33.98 -5.67 13.78
N GLY A 118 -34.12 -5.83 12.46
CA GLY A 118 -35.41 -5.95 11.79
C GLY A 118 -36.05 -7.34 11.94
N GLU A 119 -37.31 -7.44 11.55
CA GLU A 119 -37.99 -8.72 11.35
C GLU A 119 -37.27 -9.48 10.23
N PRO A 120 -36.94 -10.79 10.38
CA PRO A 120 -37.43 -11.79 11.34
C PRO A 120 -36.58 -12.00 12.62
N TYR A 121 -35.41 -11.38 12.73
CA TYR A 121 -34.44 -11.72 13.79
C TYR A 121 -34.67 -10.94 15.08
N ASN A 122 -35.11 -9.69 14.99
CA ASN A 122 -35.40 -8.81 16.14
C ASN A 122 -34.28 -8.83 17.20
N PHE A 123 -33.01 -8.85 16.77
CA PHE A 123 -31.89 -8.91 17.70
C PHE A 123 -31.78 -7.62 18.50
N PRO A 124 -31.64 -7.69 19.83
CA PRO A 124 -31.31 -6.52 20.63
C PRO A 124 -29.90 -6.03 20.27
N ALA A 125 -29.64 -4.74 20.50
CA ALA A 125 -28.38 -4.09 20.11
C ALA A 125 -27.11 -4.83 20.60
N TRP A 126 -27.16 -5.45 21.77
CA TRP A 126 -26.04 -6.25 22.30
C TRP A 126 -25.78 -7.52 21.49
N ALA A 127 -26.83 -8.18 20.97
CA ALA A 127 -26.70 -9.37 20.13
C ALA A 127 -26.22 -9.01 18.72
N VAL A 128 -26.65 -7.86 18.18
CA VAL A 128 -26.08 -7.29 16.94
C VAL A 128 -24.59 -7.03 17.13
N GLY A 129 -24.18 -6.45 18.25
CA GLY A 129 -22.77 -6.28 18.60
C GLY A 129 -22.02 -7.62 18.70
N LEU A 130 -22.62 -8.63 19.31
CA LEU A 130 -22.01 -9.97 19.43
C LEU A 130 -21.80 -10.66 18.08
N SER A 131 -22.65 -10.40 17.08
CA SER A 131 -22.48 -10.94 15.73
C SER A 131 -21.15 -10.55 15.07
N TYR A 132 -20.51 -9.45 15.50
CA TYR A 132 -19.20 -9.01 15.02
C TYR A 132 -18.04 -9.92 15.44
N VAL A 133 -18.26 -10.86 16.37
CA VAL A 133 -17.29 -11.93 16.65
C VAL A 133 -17.05 -12.78 15.39
N SER A 134 -18.06 -12.96 14.54
CA SER A 134 -17.91 -13.71 13.29
C SER A 134 -16.94 -13.06 12.30
N PRO A 135 -17.06 -11.75 11.97
CA PRO A 135 -16.02 -11.01 11.27
C PRO A 135 -14.62 -11.14 11.88
N LEU A 136 -14.49 -11.12 13.21
CA LEU A 136 -13.19 -11.26 13.88
C LEU A 136 -12.56 -12.62 13.59
N VAL A 137 -13.34 -13.70 13.68
CA VAL A 137 -12.89 -15.05 13.29
C VAL A 137 -12.57 -15.12 11.80
N GLY A 138 -13.40 -14.51 10.95
CA GLY A 138 -13.17 -14.40 9.51
C GLY A 138 -11.83 -13.73 9.17
N VAL A 139 -11.52 -12.61 9.83
CA VAL A 139 -10.25 -11.89 9.67
C VAL A 139 -9.07 -12.75 10.15
N ALA A 140 -9.22 -13.48 11.26
CA ALA A 140 -8.19 -14.38 11.76
C ALA A 140 -7.89 -15.50 10.73
N ILE A 141 -8.91 -16.14 10.18
CA ILE A 141 -8.76 -17.17 9.14
C ILE A 141 -8.16 -16.57 7.85
N GLY A 142 -8.67 -15.41 7.41
CA GLY A 142 -8.18 -14.72 6.22
C GLY A 142 -6.71 -14.29 6.35
N SER A 143 -6.29 -13.82 7.52
CA SER A 143 -4.90 -13.45 7.78
C SER A 143 -3.98 -14.67 7.82
N LEU A 144 -4.38 -15.77 8.46
CA LEU A 144 -3.63 -17.04 8.42
C LEU A 144 -3.49 -17.59 7.00
N TYR A 145 -4.57 -17.52 6.21
CA TYR A 145 -4.56 -17.93 4.81
C TYR A 145 -3.60 -17.08 3.98
N THR A 146 -3.71 -15.75 4.04
CA THR A 146 -2.81 -14.88 3.26
C THR A 146 -1.35 -14.93 3.71
N GLY A 147 -1.08 -15.10 5.00
CA GLY A 147 0.28 -15.21 5.52
C GLY A 147 0.91 -16.56 5.18
N LEU A 148 0.43 -17.63 5.81
CA LEU A 148 1.06 -18.95 5.72
C LEU A 148 0.88 -19.57 4.32
N PHE A 149 -0.38 -19.62 3.85
CA PHE A 149 -0.69 -20.26 2.58
C PHE A 149 -0.27 -19.38 1.40
N GLY A 150 -0.35 -18.06 1.55
CA GLY A 150 0.12 -17.12 0.52
C GLY A 150 1.60 -17.20 0.26
N ASP A 151 2.43 -17.16 1.29
CA ASP A 151 3.88 -17.26 1.11
C ASP A 151 4.28 -18.63 0.57
N TRP A 152 3.63 -19.70 1.03
CA TRP A 152 3.86 -21.05 0.49
C TRP A 152 3.49 -21.17 -1.00
N CYS A 153 2.32 -20.66 -1.41
CA CYS A 153 1.88 -20.69 -2.80
C CYS A 153 2.81 -19.88 -3.71
N VAL A 154 3.22 -18.68 -3.27
CA VAL A 154 4.14 -17.82 -4.03
C VAL A 154 5.51 -18.50 -4.19
N LEU A 155 6.05 -19.07 -3.13
CA LEU A 155 7.33 -19.79 -3.17
C LEU A 155 7.26 -21.03 -4.06
N LYS A 156 6.17 -21.80 -3.99
CA LYS A 156 5.97 -22.98 -4.84
C LYS A 156 5.89 -22.60 -6.31
N LEU A 157 5.17 -21.52 -6.65
CA LEU A 157 5.02 -21.06 -8.02
C LEU A 157 6.31 -20.42 -8.55
N ALA A 158 7.05 -19.70 -7.71
CA ALA A 158 8.38 -19.18 -8.03
C ALA A 158 9.39 -20.31 -8.33
N ARG A 159 9.39 -21.40 -7.53
CA ARG A 159 10.24 -22.58 -7.80
C ARG A 159 9.90 -23.25 -9.12
N ARG A 160 8.62 -23.28 -9.49
CA ARG A 160 8.16 -23.82 -10.78
C ARG A 160 8.52 -22.92 -11.97
N ASN A 161 8.71 -21.62 -11.75
CA ASN A 161 9.07 -20.64 -12.77
C ASN A 161 10.59 -20.34 -12.80
N ASN A 162 11.42 -21.37 -12.69
CA ASN A 162 12.89 -21.26 -12.69
C ASN A 162 13.46 -20.29 -11.63
N GLY A 163 12.78 -20.13 -10.49
CA GLY A 163 13.23 -19.28 -9.39
C GLY A 163 12.90 -17.79 -9.55
N VAL A 164 12.18 -17.39 -10.59
CA VAL A 164 11.76 -15.99 -10.79
C VAL A 164 10.43 -15.73 -10.07
N LEU A 165 10.48 -14.87 -9.05
CA LEU A 165 9.29 -14.44 -8.31
C LEU A 165 8.59 -13.32 -9.08
N GLU A 166 7.46 -13.66 -9.72
CA GLU A 166 6.59 -12.69 -10.38
C GLU A 166 5.48 -12.23 -9.42
N ALA A 167 5.18 -10.94 -9.41
CA ALA A 167 4.12 -10.36 -8.56
C ALA A 167 2.73 -10.97 -8.87
N GLU A 168 2.54 -11.51 -10.07
CA GLU A 168 1.31 -12.18 -10.53
C GLU A 168 1.09 -13.56 -9.90
N HIS A 169 2.11 -14.15 -9.27
CA HIS A 169 1.93 -15.40 -8.53
C HIS A 169 1.06 -15.21 -7.28
N ARG A 170 1.13 -14.04 -6.64
CA ARG A 170 0.26 -13.69 -5.51
C ARG A 170 -1.18 -13.60 -5.93
N LEU A 171 -1.39 -13.13 -7.15
CA LEU A 171 -2.71 -12.89 -7.66
C LEU A 171 -3.54 -14.21 -7.54
N TRP A 172 -2.98 -15.39 -7.81
CA TRP A 172 -3.69 -16.68 -7.70
C TRP A 172 -4.39 -16.95 -6.36
N LEU A 173 -4.02 -16.26 -5.27
CA LEU A 173 -4.74 -16.32 -4.00
C LEU A 173 -6.15 -15.70 -4.02
N PHE A 174 -6.50 -14.92 -5.05
CA PHE A 174 -7.87 -14.41 -5.26
C PHE A 174 -8.84 -15.48 -5.78
N LEU A 175 -8.35 -16.64 -6.24
CA LEU A 175 -9.18 -17.71 -6.78
C LEU A 175 -10.29 -18.17 -5.82
N PRO A 176 -10.06 -18.45 -4.52
CA PRO A 176 -11.13 -18.76 -3.59
C PRO A 176 -12.08 -17.57 -3.35
N SER A 177 -11.57 -16.34 -3.37
CA SER A 177 -12.39 -15.13 -3.20
C SER A 177 -13.41 -14.96 -4.33
N LEU A 178 -13.15 -15.52 -5.52
CA LEU A 178 -14.10 -15.54 -6.64
C LEU A 178 -15.45 -16.18 -6.30
N LEU A 179 -15.44 -17.20 -5.43
CA LEU A 179 -16.66 -17.89 -5.01
C LEU A 179 -17.17 -17.36 -3.68
N LEU A 180 -16.26 -17.05 -2.76
CA LEU A 180 -16.61 -16.62 -1.40
C LEU A 180 -17.24 -15.22 -1.37
N ILE A 181 -16.83 -14.28 -2.24
CA ILE A 181 -17.40 -12.93 -2.30
C ILE A 181 -18.86 -12.96 -2.76
N PRO A 182 -19.19 -13.47 -3.97
CA PRO A 182 -20.59 -13.54 -4.41
C PRO A 182 -21.41 -14.47 -3.52
N GLY A 183 -20.85 -15.60 -3.07
CA GLY A 183 -21.52 -16.53 -2.16
C GLY A 183 -21.87 -15.87 -0.81
N GLY A 184 -20.93 -15.11 -0.23
CA GLY A 184 -21.15 -14.37 1.02
C GLY A 184 -22.18 -13.25 0.86
N LEU A 185 -22.11 -12.48 -0.23
CA LEU A 185 -23.07 -11.40 -0.52
C LEU A 185 -24.49 -11.93 -0.78
N ILE A 186 -24.63 -13.04 -1.52
CA ILE A 186 -25.92 -13.71 -1.74
C ILE A 186 -26.46 -14.26 -0.42
N LEU A 187 -25.63 -14.95 0.36
CA LEU A 187 -26.04 -15.54 1.63
C LEU A 187 -26.47 -14.45 2.64
N TRP A 188 -25.80 -13.30 2.64
CA TRP A 188 -26.18 -12.16 3.47
C TRP A 188 -27.48 -11.51 3.00
N GLY A 189 -27.58 -11.14 1.71
CA GLY A 189 -28.72 -10.38 1.20
C GLY A 189 -29.97 -11.20 0.91
N VAL A 190 -29.83 -12.26 0.11
CA VAL A 190 -30.94 -13.16 -0.22
C VAL A 190 -31.33 -13.98 1.00
N GLY A 191 -30.35 -14.41 1.80
CA GLY A 191 -30.62 -15.10 3.06
C GLY A 191 -31.43 -14.24 4.03
N ALA A 192 -31.05 -12.97 4.21
CA ALA A 192 -31.84 -12.05 5.03
C ALA A 192 -33.25 -11.83 4.46
N ALA A 193 -33.40 -11.70 3.14
CA ALA A 193 -34.71 -11.52 2.50
C ALA A 193 -35.62 -12.77 2.62
N GLN A 194 -35.04 -13.97 2.65
CA GLN A 194 -35.76 -15.24 2.80
C GLN A 194 -35.91 -15.69 4.25
N ALA A 195 -35.56 -14.85 5.23
CA ALA A 195 -35.66 -15.16 6.65
C ALA A 195 -34.95 -16.46 7.05
N ILE A 196 -33.75 -16.72 6.52
CA ILE A 196 -32.97 -17.93 6.88
C ILE A 196 -32.60 -17.96 8.36
N ASN A 197 -32.08 -19.07 8.88
CA ASN A 197 -31.57 -19.09 10.25
C ASN A 197 -30.49 -18.01 10.48
N TRP A 198 -30.53 -17.34 11.64
CA TRP A 198 -29.59 -16.26 12.02
C TRP A 198 -28.11 -16.66 11.85
N PHE A 199 -27.81 -17.95 12.05
CA PHE A 199 -26.48 -18.51 11.86
C PHE A 199 -25.96 -18.33 10.43
N GLY A 200 -26.80 -18.47 9.41
CA GLY A 200 -26.41 -18.27 8.01
C GLY A 200 -25.98 -16.83 7.73
N CYS A 201 -26.70 -15.85 8.29
CA CYS A 201 -26.34 -14.43 8.18
C CYS A 201 -25.02 -14.13 8.92
N VAL A 202 -24.86 -14.64 10.14
CA VAL A 202 -23.62 -14.47 10.91
C VAL A 202 -22.44 -15.16 10.22
N PHE A 203 -22.62 -16.34 9.63
CA PHE A 203 -21.60 -17.02 8.84
C PHE A 203 -21.20 -16.21 7.61
N ALA A 204 -22.17 -15.65 6.88
CA ALA A 204 -21.92 -14.76 5.74
C ALA A 204 -21.06 -13.55 6.14
N MET A 205 -21.29 -12.98 7.33
CA MET A 205 -20.46 -11.88 7.83
C MET A 205 -18.99 -12.26 7.99
N GLY A 206 -18.74 -13.46 8.52
CA GLY A 206 -17.39 -14.01 8.68
C GLY A 206 -16.71 -14.27 7.34
N VAL A 207 -17.44 -14.81 6.36
CA VAL A 207 -16.93 -15.05 5.01
C VAL A 207 -16.58 -13.74 4.29
N ILE A 208 -17.47 -12.73 4.35
CA ILE A 208 -17.21 -11.41 3.76
C ILE A 208 -16.00 -10.76 4.43
N ALA A 209 -15.87 -10.85 5.76
CA ALA A 209 -14.71 -10.32 6.47
C ALA A 209 -13.40 -11.05 6.10
N ALA A 210 -13.43 -12.38 5.95
CA ALA A 210 -12.28 -13.16 5.53
C ALA A 210 -11.82 -12.78 4.12
N THR A 211 -12.75 -12.68 3.17
CA THR A 211 -12.45 -12.27 1.78
C THR A 211 -11.95 -10.84 1.70
N ASN A 212 -12.49 -9.94 2.52
CA ASN A 212 -11.98 -8.58 2.65
C ASN A 212 -10.51 -8.57 3.10
N THR A 213 -10.15 -9.28 4.17
CA THR A 213 -8.76 -9.37 4.62
C THR A 213 -7.84 -9.92 3.53
N ILE A 214 -8.29 -10.95 2.80
CA ILE A 214 -7.54 -11.53 1.69
C ILE A 214 -7.28 -10.49 0.60
N GLY A 215 -8.34 -9.79 0.16
CA GLY A 215 -8.25 -8.79 -0.91
C GLY A 215 -7.40 -7.57 -0.53
N LEU A 216 -7.49 -7.12 0.72
CA LEU A 216 -6.69 -6.00 1.23
C LEU A 216 -5.20 -6.34 1.23
N GLN A 217 -4.84 -7.45 1.87
CA GLN A 217 -3.43 -7.85 1.99
C GLN A 217 -2.80 -8.08 0.61
N LEU A 218 -3.49 -8.80 -0.28
CA LEU A 218 -2.98 -9.08 -1.63
C LEU A 218 -2.82 -7.82 -2.47
N SER A 219 -3.75 -6.88 -2.40
CA SER A 219 -3.67 -5.64 -3.18
C SER A 219 -2.49 -4.77 -2.73
N VAL A 220 -2.23 -4.71 -1.42
CA VAL A 220 -1.07 -3.99 -0.85
C VAL A 220 0.24 -4.67 -1.23
N SER A 221 0.35 -5.98 -1.01
CA SER A 221 1.56 -6.73 -1.37
C SER A 221 1.85 -6.64 -2.87
N TYR A 222 0.81 -6.70 -3.72
CA TYR A 222 0.97 -6.55 -5.17
C TYR A 222 1.46 -5.15 -5.57
N CYS A 223 0.95 -4.10 -4.93
CA CYS A 223 1.40 -2.72 -5.16
C CYS A 223 2.89 -2.57 -4.79
N ILE A 224 3.27 -3.06 -3.61
CA ILE A 224 4.65 -3.00 -3.09
C ILE A 224 5.60 -3.79 -3.98
N ASP A 225 5.24 -5.01 -4.37
CA ASP A 225 6.08 -5.87 -5.22
C ASP A 225 6.22 -5.36 -6.66
N SER A 226 5.25 -4.57 -7.13
CA SER A 226 5.29 -3.94 -8.46
C SER A 226 6.18 -2.69 -8.47
N TYR A 227 6.15 -1.90 -7.39
CA TYR A 227 6.78 -0.58 -7.29
C TYR A 227 7.52 -0.41 -5.95
N ARG A 228 8.60 -1.19 -5.70
CA ARG A 228 9.32 -1.16 -4.40
C ARG A 228 9.87 0.22 -4.05
N ASP A 229 10.54 0.88 -4.99
CA ASP A 229 11.23 2.17 -4.74
C ASP A 229 10.25 3.35 -4.59
N LEU A 230 9.03 3.16 -5.10
CA LEU A 230 7.94 4.16 -5.12
C LEU A 230 6.76 3.73 -4.24
N SER A 231 6.96 2.71 -3.40
CA SER A 231 5.89 2.04 -2.65
C SER A 231 5.15 2.98 -1.70
N GLY A 232 5.85 3.94 -1.06
CA GLY A 232 5.24 4.94 -0.19
C GLY A 232 4.21 5.81 -0.92
N GLU A 233 4.60 6.46 -2.02
CA GLU A 233 3.71 7.34 -2.81
C GLU A 233 2.61 6.54 -3.53
N ALA A 234 2.93 5.34 -4.01
CA ALA A 234 1.95 4.43 -4.61
C ALA A 234 0.88 4.01 -3.59
N MET A 235 1.27 3.75 -2.35
CA MET A 235 0.33 3.41 -1.27
C MET A 235 -0.57 4.58 -0.88
N VAL A 236 -0.06 5.81 -0.87
CA VAL A 236 -0.89 7.01 -0.67
C VAL A 236 -1.98 7.09 -1.74
N THR A 237 -1.63 6.81 -3.00
CA THR A 237 -2.57 6.77 -4.12
C THR A 237 -3.65 5.69 -3.93
N VAL A 238 -3.24 4.48 -3.55
CA VAL A 238 -4.16 3.37 -3.23
C VAL A 238 -5.11 3.74 -2.10
N ILE A 239 -4.62 4.41 -1.06
CA ILE A 239 -5.42 4.88 0.08
C ILE A 239 -6.43 5.95 -0.35
N LEU A 240 -6.04 6.86 -1.24
CA LEU A 240 -6.95 7.87 -1.79
C LEU A 240 -8.09 7.19 -2.56
N VAL A 241 -7.77 6.29 -3.50
CA VAL A 241 -8.77 5.56 -4.30
C VAL A 241 -9.74 4.78 -3.42
N ARG A 242 -9.24 3.99 -2.46
CA ARG A 242 -10.13 3.20 -1.58
C ARG A 242 -11.07 4.08 -0.75
N ASN A 243 -10.60 5.25 -0.31
CA ASN A 243 -11.36 6.14 0.57
C ASN A 243 -12.45 6.85 -0.23
N THR A 244 -12.14 7.30 -1.45
CA THR A 244 -13.11 7.85 -2.38
C THR A 244 -14.20 6.83 -2.72
N MET A 245 -13.83 5.57 -3.00
CA MET A 245 -14.80 4.50 -3.26
C MET A 245 -15.67 4.20 -2.04
N SER A 246 -15.08 4.11 -0.85
CA SER A 246 -15.80 3.88 0.40
C SER A 246 -16.79 5.00 0.69
N PHE A 247 -16.40 6.26 0.45
CA PHE A 247 -17.29 7.41 0.59
C PHE A 247 -18.45 7.37 -0.41
N ALA A 248 -18.16 7.09 -1.69
CA ALA A 248 -19.19 7.00 -2.73
C ALA A 248 -20.25 5.93 -2.40
N VAL A 249 -19.83 4.76 -1.92
CA VAL A 249 -20.74 3.70 -1.52
C VAL A 249 -21.48 4.04 -0.24
N GLY A 250 -20.82 4.64 0.75
CA GLY A 250 -21.49 5.09 1.98
C GLY A 250 -22.65 6.05 1.70
N TYR A 251 -22.46 6.96 0.74
CA TYR A 251 -23.52 7.88 0.29
C TYR A 251 -24.61 7.17 -0.53
N GLY A 252 -24.22 6.21 -1.37
CA GLY A 252 -25.13 5.45 -2.23
C GLY A 252 -25.87 4.29 -1.54
N LEU A 253 -25.43 3.84 -0.37
CA LEU A 253 -25.94 2.62 0.26
C LEU A 253 -27.41 2.73 0.66
N THR A 254 -27.77 3.81 1.38
CA THR A 254 -29.15 4.04 1.82
C THR A 254 -30.13 4.10 0.64
N PRO A 255 -29.94 4.98 -0.37
CA PRO A 255 -30.86 5.02 -1.52
C PRO A 255 -30.83 3.73 -2.35
N TRP A 256 -29.73 2.98 -2.35
CA TRP A 256 -29.65 1.71 -3.07
C TRP A 256 -30.55 0.65 -2.43
N VAL A 257 -30.45 0.48 -1.11
CA VAL A 257 -31.25 -0.50 -0.36
C VAL A 257 -32.73 -0.11 -0.33
N THR A 258 -33.06 1.18 -0.20
CA THR A 258 -34.46 1.62 -0.13
C THR A 258 -35.19 1.55 -1.47
N ASN A 259 -34.52 1.82 -2.61
CA ASN A 259 -35.18 1.82 -3.92
C ASN A 259 -35.24 0.44 -4.57
N MET A 260 -34.20 -0.39 -4.43
CA MET A 260 -34.14 -1.71 -5.08
C MET A 260 -34.65 -2.84 -4.20
N GLY A 261 -34.73 -2.62 -2.89
CA GLY A 261 -34.97 -3.65 -1.90
C GLY A 261 -33.71 -4.48 -1.62
N LEU A 262 -33.69 -5.13 -0.46
CA LEU A 262 -32.52 -5.85 0.05
C LEU A 262 -32.07 -6.97 -0.91
N GLN A 263 -33.00 -7.80 -1.36
CA GLN A 263 -32.69 -8.95 -2.21
C GLN A 263 -32.04 -8.55 -3.53
N ASN A 264 -32.66 -7.63 -4.28
CA ASN A 264 -32.15 -7.22 -5.59
C ASN A 264 -30.86 -6.42 -5.49
N ALA A 265 -30.72 -5.57 -4.45
CA ALA A 265 -29.49 -4.82 -4.20
C ALA A 265 -28.30 -5.77 -3.99
N PHE A 266 -28.45 -6.81 -3.16
CA PHE A 266 -27.39 -7.77 -2.90
C PHE A 266 -27.14 -8.76 -4.04
N ILE A 267 -28.14 -9.08 -4.87
CA ILE A 267 -27.92 -9.84 -6.10
C ILE A 267 -27.02 -9.04 -7.06
N VAL A 268 -27.33 -7.75 -7.26
CA VAL A 268 -26.47 -6.87 -8.08
C VAL A 268 -25.09 -6.72 -7.46
N ALA A 269 -25.00 -6.60 -6.13
CA ALA A 269 -23.73 -6.59 -5.41
C ALA A 269 -22.91 -7.87 -5.68
N ALA A 270 -23.56 -9.04 -5.68
CA ALA A 270 -22.89 -10.32 -5.92
C ALA A 270 -22.37 -10.43 -7.36
N PHE A 271 -23.14 -10.01 -8.36
CA PHE A 271 -22.68 -9.97 -9.76
C PHE A 271 -21.57 -8.93 -9.97
N ALA A 272 -21.66 -7.77 -9.32
CA ALA A 272 -20.60 -6.77 -9.33
C ALA A 272 -19.33 -7.29 -8.65
N GLY A 273 -19.46 -8.04 -7.53
CA GLY A 273 -18.37 -8.74 -6.87
C GLY A 273 -17.74 -9.83 -7.74
N LEU A 274 -18.56 -10.56 -8.50
CA LEU A 274 -18.06 -11.55 -9.46
C LEU A 274 -17.29 -10.88 -10.61
N LEU A 275 -17.81 -9.77 -11.15
CA LEU A 275 -17.13 -8.98 -12.20
C LEU A 275 -15.82 -8.40 -11.67
N GLN A 276 -15.81 -7.92 -10.43
CA GLN A 276 -14.62 -7.48 -9.73
C GLN A 276 -13.57 -8.59 -9.68
N CYS A 277 -13.94 -9.77 -9.19
CA CYS A 277 -13.05 -10.93 -9.12
C CYS A 277 -12.66 -11.48 -10.51
N THR A 278 -13.40 -11.17 -11.57
CA THR A 278 -13.03 -11.54 -12.94
C THR A 278 -11.99 -10.58 -13.53
N THR A 279 -12.03 -9.30 -13.13
CA THR A 279 -11.05 -8.27 -13.54
C THR A 279 -9.63 -8.68 -13.18
N PHE A 280 -9.49 -9.43 -12.09
CA PHE A 280 -8.26 -10.06 -11.68
C PHE A 280 -7.64 -10.99 -12.74
N PHE A 281 -8.41 -11.82 -13.43
CA PHE A 281 -7.88 -12.70 -14.49
C PHE A 281 -7.30 -11.91 -15.66
N PHE A 282 -7.90 -10.75 -15.97
CA PHE A 282 -7.38 -9.84 -16.97
C PHE A 282 -5.99 -9.32 -16.57
N PHE A 283 -5.82 -8.91 -15.30
CA PHE A 283 -4.52 -8.46 -14.80
C PHE A 283 -3.50 -9.58 -14.63
N VAL A 284 -3.89 -10.83 -14.38
CA VAL A 284 -2.96 -11.98 -14.44
C VAL A 284 -2.42 -12.21 -15.86
N LYS A 285 -3.24 -11.98 -16.89
CA LYS A 285 -2.81 -12.23 -18.28
C LYS A 285 -2.04 -11.05 -18.89
N PHE A 286 -2.43 -9.83 -18.55
CA PHE A 286 -1.90 -8.60 -19.17
C PHE A 286 -1.02 -7.75 -18.23
N GLY A 287 -0.97 -8.06 -16.93
CA GLY A 287 -0.24 -7.29 -15.93
C GLY A 287 1.25 -7.17 -16.25
N LYS A 288 1.87 -8.26 -16.70
CA LYS A 288 3.28 -8.32 -17.11
C LYS A 288 3.55 -7.38 -18.28
N GLY A 289 2.66 -7.36 -19.27
CA GLY A 289 2.74 -6.45 -20.41
C GLY A 289 2.57 -4.98 -20.01
N LEU A 290 1.65 -4.70 -19.09
CA LEU A 290 1.41 -3.35 -18.57
C LEU A 290 2.58 -2.86 -17.70
N ARG A 291 3.20 -3.75 -16.92
CA ARG A 291 4.36 -3.44 -16.09
C ARG A 291 5.56 -3.09 -16.96
N ILE A 292 5.88 -3.91 -17.97
CA ILE A 292 6.99 -3.67 -18.91
C ILE A 292 6.81 -2.32 -19.63
N LYS A 293 5.60 -2.00 -20.08
CA LYS A 293 5.30 -0.71 -20.72
C LYS A 293 5.45 0.49 -19.77
N SER A 294 5.30 0.28 -18.46
CA SER A 294 5.42 1.33 -17.45
C SER A 294 6.84 1.56 -16.91
N VAL A 295 7.81 0.69 -17.26
CA VAL A 295 9.22 0.77 -16.82
C VAL A 295 9.89 2.13 -17.14
N PRO A 296 9.74 2.73 -18.34
CA PRO A 296 10.41 3.99 -18.66
C PRO A 296 9.95 5.15 -17.77
N ARG A 297 8.63 5.21 -17.50
CA ARG A 297 8.06 6.20 -16.59
C ARG A 297 8.44 5.92 -15.15
N TYR A 298 8.49 4.65 -14.74
CA TYR A 298 8.93 4.24 -13.42
C TYR A 298 10.37 4.70 -13.14
N ALA A 299 11.31 4.44 -14.06
CA ALA A 299 12.71 4.83 -13.92
C ALA A 299 12.86 6.35 -13.74
N TYR A 300 12.14 7.14 -14.54
CA TYR A 300 12.13 8.60 -14.42
C TYR A 300 11.66 9.08 -13.03
N TYR A 301 10.55 8.54 -12.53
CA TYR A 301 10.04 8.93 -11.21
C TYR A 301 10.89 8.38 -10.06
N ALA A 302 11.49 7.20 -10.21
CA ALA A 302 12.40 6.64 -9.22
C ALA A 302 13.64 7.53 -9.06
N GLU A 303 14.24 8.00 -10.15
CA GLU A 303 15.34 8.97 -10.13
C GLU A 303 14.93 10.33 -9.54
N GLN A 304 13.70 10.78 -9.83
CA GLN A 304 13.17 12.01 -9.26
C GLN A 304 12.97 11.91 -7.74
N ILE A 305 12.51 10.77 -7.22
CA ILE A 305 12.35 10.55 -5.77
C ILE A 305 13.70 10.32 -5.09
N ALA A 306 14.64 9.62 -5.74
CA ALA A 306 16.01 9.46 -5.26
C ALA A 306 16.75 10.80 -5.13
N SER A 307 16.64 11.66 -6.14
CA SER A 307 17.20 13.01 -6.11
C SER A 307 16.52 13.93 -5.09
N SER A 308 15.26 13.64 -4.75
CA SER A 308 14.48 14.35 -3.71
C SER A 308 14.80 13.91 -2.28
N GLY A 309 15.64 12.89 -2.09
CA GLY A 309 16.04 12.38 -0.77
C GLY A 309 14.94 11.63 -0.01
N LEU A 310 13.89 11.16 -0.71
CA LEU A 310 12.71 10.51 -0.13
C LEU A 310 12.77 8.98 -0.19
N VAL A 311 13.88 8.42 -0.66
CA VAL A 311 14.14 6.98 -0.65
C VAL A 311 14.66 6.60 0.74
N HIS A 312 13.88 5.80 1.46
CA HIS A 312 14.25 5.23 2.75
C HIS A 312 14.93 3.88 2.58
#